data_AF-A0A964FGW4-F1
#
_entry.id   AF-A0A964FGW4-F1
#
_cell.length_a   1.000
_cell.length_b   1.000
_cell.length_c   1.000
_cell.angle_alpha   90.00
_cell.angle_beta   90.00
_cell.angle_gamma   90.00
#
_symmetry.space_group_name_H-M   'P 1'
#
loop_
_entity.id
_entity.type
_entity.pdbx_description
1 polymer ?
#
loop_
_entity_poly.entity_id
_entity_poly.type
_entity_poly.pdbx_seq_one_letter_code
_entity_poly.pdbx_strand_id
1 'polypeptide(L)'
;MTGKNTYLSISEFNDKSQFDSSNLECTIDGIFFRKSDALNASNITSILSICKKYNNFDIDTLIVKNNDKLTIWIEEKAKKNNIKSVELKEKQTTPTSAQPQVNMNDLPTKTITRRYRGQVYEETVLDWLAVEKISEENKPRRKYRGQYID
;
A
#
# COMPACT_ATOMS: atom_id res chain seq x y z
N MET A 1 16.30 12.40 0.00
CA MET A 1 16.20 13.57 -0.91
C MET A 1 15.15 14.48 -0.28
N THR A 2 14.70 15.55 -0.92
CA THR A 2 13.53 16.31 -0.44
C THR A 2 12.37 15.99 -1.36
N GLY A 3 11.19 15.73 -0.78
CA GLY A 3 9.97 15.47 -1.54
C GLY A 3 9.61 16.66 -2.43
N LYS A 4 9.14 16.37 -3.64
CA LYS A 4 8.74 17.36 -4.63
C LYS A 4 7.24 17.62 -4.54
N ASN A 5 6.87 18.88 -4.68
CA ASN A 5 5.48 19.28 -4.79
C ASN A 5 5.20 19.61 -6.25
N THR A 6 4.33 18.83 -6.88
CA THR A 6 3.91 19.06 -8.26
C THR A 6 2.51 19.66 -8.25
N TYR A 7 2.29 20.65 -9.10
CA TYR A 7 0.99 21.30 -9.27
C TYR A 7 0.51 21.09 -10.69
N LEU A 8 -0.71 20.58 -10.86
CA LEU A 8 -1.34 20.31 -12.15
C LEU A 8 -2.76 20.88 -12.19
N SER A 9 -3.17 21.35 -13.37
CA SER A 9 -4.59 21.55 -13.67
C SER A 9 -5.30 20.21 -13.86
N ILE A 10 -6.62 20.17 -13.69
CA ILE A 10 -7.40 18.94 -13.89
C ILE A 10 -7.25 18.37 -15.31
N SER A 11 -7.12 19.22 -16.34
CA SER A 11 -6.89 18.79 -17.72
C SER A 11 -5.54 18.10 -17.85
N GLU A 12 -4.46 18.77 -17.41
CA GLU A 12 -3.11 18.17 -17.48
C GLU A 12 -3.00 16.91 -16.64
N PHE A 13 -3.70 16.87 -15.51
CA PHE A 13 -3.75 15.69 -14.66
C PHE A 13 -4.39 14.53 -15.40
N ASN A 14 -5.57 14.73 -16.01
CA ASN A 14 -6.24 13.67 -16.75
C ASN A 14 -5.46 13.22 -18.00
N ASP A 15 -4.73 14.13 -18.65
CA ASP A 15 -3.94 13.80 -19.84
C ASP A 15 -2.69 12.97 -19.51
N LYS A 16 -2.07 13.23 -18.34
CA LYS A 16 -0.81 12.59 -17.93
C LYS A 16 -1.00 11.37 -17.02
N SER A 17 -2.13 11.24 -16.37
CA SER A 17 -2.36 10.20 -15.37
C SER A 17 -3.05 8.98 -15.94
N GLN A 18 -2.57 7.82 -15.49
CA GLN A 18 -3.23 6.54 -15.69
C GLN A 18 -3.96 6.19 -14.41
N PHE A 19 -5.29 6.23 -14.43
CA PHE A 19 -6.11 5.89 -13.25
C PHE A 19 -6.37 4.41 -13.14
N ASP A 20 -6.48 3.94 -11.91
CA ASP A 20 -7.10 2.65 -11.62
C ASP A 20 -8.63 2.73 -11.80
N SER A 21 -9.26 1.56 -11.95
CA SER A 21 -10.71 1.34 -12.00
C SER A 21 -11.51 2.08 -10.90
N SER A 22 -10.89 2.33 -9.75
CA SER A 22 -11.49 3.02 -8.61
C SER A 22 -11.40 4.56 -8.66
N ASN A 23 -10.57 5.16 -9.53
CA ASN A 23 -10.24 6.59 -9.56
C ASN A 23 -9.72 7.17 -8.22
N LEU A 24 -9.25 6.30 -7.32
CA LEU A 24 -8.62 6.68 -6.05
C LEU A 24 -7.10 6.61 -6.12
N GLU A 25 -6.57 5.99 -7.17
CA GLU A 25 -5.15 5.80 -7.40
C GLU A 25 -4.83 6.18 -8.84
N CYS A 26 -3.65 6.76 -9.04
CA CYS A 26 -3.17 7.07 -10.38
C CYS A 26 -1.65 6.94 -10.47
N THR A 27 -1.18 6.70 -11.69
CA THR A 27 0.24 6.65 -12.01
C THR A 27 0.60 7.81 -12.94
N ILE A 28 1.62 8.57 -12.59
CA ILE A 28 2.19 9.64 -13.42
C ILE A 28 3.70 9.42 -13.50
N ASP A 29 4.26 9.36 -14.71
CA ASP A 29 5.69 9.16 -14.95
C ASP A 29 6.29 7.94 -14.19
N GLY A 30 5.48 6.88 -14.00
CA GLY A 30 5.87 5.68 -13.27
C GLY A 30 5.82 5.79 -11.74
N ILE A 31 5.36 6.92 -11.20
CA ILE A 31 5.16 7.16 -9.77
C ILE A 31 3.69 6.91 -9.42
N PHE A 32 3.44 6.13 -8.37
CA PHE A 32 2.10 5.83 -7.88
C PHE A 32 1.65 6.86 -6.86
N PHE A 33 0.46 7.41 -7.06
CA PHE A 33 -0.16 8.36 -6.17
C PHE A 33 -1.52 7.87 -5.70
N ARG A 34 -1.79 8.05 -4.42
CA ARG A 34 -3.09 7.80 -3.82
C ARG A 34 -3.79 9.12 -3.52
N LYS A 35 -5.07 9.17 -3.85
CA LYS A 35 -5.96 10.28 -3.55
C LYS A 35 -6.11 10.44 -2.04
N SER A 36 -5.85 11.65 -1.57
CA SER A 36 -5.99 12.05 -0.18
C SER A 36 -7.18 13.01 -0.08
N ASP A 37 -6.98 14.15 0.58
CA ASP A 37 -8.03 15.12 0.84
C ASP A 37 -8.36 16.00 -0.35
N ALA A 38 -9.65 16.33 -0.47
CA ALA A 38 -10.16 17.38 -1.33
C ALA A 38 -10.49 18.60 -0.46
N LEU A 39 -9.75 19.68 -0.66
CA LEU A 39 -9.89 20.93 0.10
C LEU A 39 -10.40 22.03 -0.81
N ASN A 40 -11.15 22.98 -0.26
CA ASN A 40 -11.49 24.19 -1.00
C ASN A 40 -10.23 25.04 -1.22
N ALA A 41 -10.17 25.76 -2.33
CA ALA A 41 -9.06 26.66 -2.66
C ALA A 41 -8.86 27.79 -1.63
N SER A 42 -9.85 28.08 -0.79
CA SER A 42 -9.72 28.99 0.35
C SER A 42 -8.78 28.48 1.45
N ASN A 43 -8.54 27.16 1.53
CA ASN A 43 -7.80 26.51 2.61
C ASN A 43 -6.33 26.23 2.22
N ILE A 44 -5.69 27.18 1.54
CA ILE A 44 -4.29 27.06 1.08
C ILE A 44 -3.33 26.75 2.24
N THR A 45 -3.56 27.31 3.43
CA THR A 45 -2.72 27.07 4.61
C THR A 45 -2.70 25.60 5.03
N SER A 46 -3.84 24.91 4.96
CA SER A 46 -3.95 23.48 5.22
C SER A 46 -3.22 22.65 4.16
N ILE A 47 -3.27 23.07 2.89
CA ILE A 47 -2.56 22.38 1.81
C ILE A 47 -1.05 22.50 2.01
N LEU A 48 -0.58 23.71 2.32
CA LEU A 48 0.83 23.96 2.59
C LEU A 48 1.35 23.18 3.79
N SER A 49 0.55 23.05 4.86
CA SER A 49 0.95 22.25 6.02
C SER A 49 1.05 20.76 5.69
N ILE A 50 0.13 20.24 4.87
CA ILE A 50 0.17 18.87 4.38
C ILE A 50 1.41 18.63 3.49
N CYS A 51 1.66 19.51 2.53
CA CYS A 51 2.83 19.39 1.64
C CYS A 51 4.13 19.47 2.42
N LYS A 52 4.23 20.39 3.40
CA LYS A 52 5.41 20.50 4.28
C LYS A 52 5.60 19.24 5.12
N LYS A 53 4.51 18.67 5.64
CA LYS A 53 4.55 17.42 6.40
C LYS A 53 5.14 16.29 5.56
N TYR A 54 4.62 16.06 4.35
CA TYR A 54 5.08 14.96 3.49
C TYR A 54 6.46 15.19 2.88
N ASN A 55 6.82 16.44 2.57
CA ASN A 55 8.17 16.78 2.10
C ASN A 55 9.24 16.42 3.15
N ASN A 56 8.96 16.61 4.45
CA ASN A 56 9.86 16.18 5.53
C ASN A 56 10.10 14.66 5.56
N PHE A 57 9.21 13.87 4.96
CA PHE A 57 9.36 12.42 4.81
C PHE A 57 9.92 12.00 3.45
N ASP A 58 10.40 12.96 2.65
CA ASP A 58 10.88 12.71 1.28
C ASP A 58 9.77 12.13 0.37
N ILE A 59 8.51 12.45 0.62
CA ILE A 59 7.36 11.93 -0.14
C ILE A 59 6.91 13.01 -1.12
N ASP A 60 6.77 12.63 -2.40
CA ASP A 60 6.27 13.51 -3.42
C ASP A 60 4.77 13.74 -3.23
N THR A 61 4.34 15.00 -3.36
CA THR A 61 2.93 15.36 -3.30
C THR A 61 2.49 16.03 -4.59
N LEU A 62 1.28 15.70 -5.02
CA LEU A 62 0.67 16.24 -6.21
C LEU A 62 -0.60 16.99 -5.83
N ILE A 63 -0.68 18.24 -6.27
CA ILE A 63 -1.82 19.11 -6.03
C ILE A 63 -2.53 19.30 -7.36
N VAL A 64 -3.77 18.84 -7.44
CA VAL A 64 -4.60 18.98 -8.64
C VAL A 64 -5.66 20.03 -8.38
N LYS A 65 -5.70 21.08 -9.22
CA LYS A 65 -6.74 22.10 -9.17
C LYS A 65 -7.91 21.73 -10.08
N ASN A 66 -9.09 21.62 -9.47
CA ASN A 66 -10.36 21.46 -10.15
C ASN A 66 -11.31 22.59 -9.73
N ASN A 67 -11.45 23.61 -10.58
CA ASN A 67 -12.25 24.80 -10.33
C ASN A 67 -11.86 25.45 -8.98
N ASP A 68 -12.77 25.40 -8.00
CA ASP A 68 -12.59 25.95 -6.64
C ASP A 68 -12.10 24.92 -5.61
N LYS A 69 -11.78 23.69 -6.04
CA LYS A 69 -11.29 22.61 -5.20
C LYS A 69 -9.87 22.23 -5.57
N LEU A 70 -9.08 21.91 -4.57
CA LEU A 70 -7.72 21.39 -4.67
C LEU A 70 -7.72 19.99 -4.06
N THR A 71 -7.36 19.00 -4.86
CA THR A 71 -7.19 17.62 -4.39
C THR A 71 -5.72 17.31 -4.22
N ILE A 72 -5.36 16.76 -3.07
CA ILE A 72 -4.00 16.33 -2.77
C ILE A 72 -3.90 14.83 -3.08
N TRP A 73 -2.81 14.48 -3.75
CA TRP A 73 -2.40 13.14 -4.10
C TRP A 73 -1.03 12.90 -3.49
N ILE A 74 -0.87 11.79 -2.78
CA ILE A 74 0.34 11.49 -2.03
C ILE A 74 1.03 10.32 -2.70
N GLU A 75 2.32 10.45 -2.97
CA GLU A 75 3.12 9.36 -3.50
C GLU A 75 3.07 8.17 -2.52
N GLU A 76 2.69 7.02 -3.06
CA GLU A 76 2.85 5.76 -2.37
C GLU A 76 4.17 5.15 -2.83
N LYS A 77 5.22 5.39 -2.03
CA LYS A 77 6.45 4.60 -2.13
C LYS A 77 6.08 3.19 -1.75
N ALA A 78 5.69 2.39 -2.74
CA ALA A 78 5.41 0.98 -2.58
C ALA A 78 6.47 0.40 -1.65
N LYS A 79 6.05 -0.27 -0.57
CA LYS A 79 6.95 -1.20 0.13
C LYS A 79 7.55 -2.05 -0.99
N LYS A 80 8.85 -1.89 -1.26
CA LYS A 80 9.59 -2.66 -2.28
C LYS A 80 9.36 -4.14 -1.98
N ASN A 81 8.32 -4.73 -2.54
CA ASN A 81 8.03 -6.16 -2.51
C ASN A 81 6.98 -6.40 -3.61
N ASN A 82 7.49 -6.92 -4.73
CA ASN A 82 6.74 -7.65 -5.76
C ASN A 82 5.62 -6.90 -6.49
N ILE A 83 5.99 -6.10 -7.48
CA ILE A 83 5.25 -6.12 -8.75
C ILE A 83 6.24 -6.64 -9.80
N LYS A 84 6.44 -7.96 -9.79
CA LYS A 84 6.86 -8.65 -11.00
C LYS A 84 5.63 -8.69 -11.89
N SER A 85 5.74 -7.99 -13.02
CA SER A 85 4.98 -8.21 -14.24
C SER A 85 4.65 -9.69 -14.42
N VAL A 86 3.38 -10.05 -14.38
CA VAL A 86 2.91 -11.28 -15.00
C VAL A 86 1.70 -10.93 -15.86
N GLU A 87 1.97 -11.02 -17.15
CA GLU A 87 1.06 -11.09 -18.28
C GLU A 87 -0.22 -11.87 -18.00
N LEU A 88 -1.25 -11.41 -18.70
CA LEU A 88 -2.47 -12.15 -19.05
C LEU A 88 -2.23 -13.65 -19.29
N LYS A 89 -3.06 -14.49 -18.67
CA LYS A 89 -3.69 -15.62 -19.36
C LYS A 89 -4.96 -16.09 -18.65
N GLU A 90 -5.95 -16.32 -19.51
CA GLU A 90 -7.33 -16.70 -19.22
C GLU A 90 -7.48 -18.10 -18.59
N LYS A 91 -8.65 -18.30 -17.95
CA LYS A 91 -9.47 -19.53 -17.88
C LYS A 91 -8.81 -20.80 -17.32
N GLN A 92 -9.31 -21.27 -16.16
CA GLN A 92 -10.29 -22.37 -16.11
C GLN A 92 -10.67 -22.74 -14.65
N THR A 93 -11.84 -23.36 -14.58
CA THR A 93 -12.69 -23.73 -13.45
C THR A 93 -12.24 -24.95 -12.63
N THR A 94 -12.76 -25.00 -11.39
CA THR A 94 -13.21 -26.15 -10.57
C THR A 94 -12.21 -26.92 -9.68
N PRO A 95 -12.71 -27.50 -8.56
CA PRO A 95 -12.01 -27.56 -7.27
C PRO A 95 -11.46 -28.95 -6.96
N THR A 96 -10.38 -29.05 -6.21
CA THR A 96 -10.02 -30.30 -5.50
C THR A 96 -9.22 -29.99 -4.24
N SER A 97 -9.69 -30.66 -3.18
CA SER A 97 -9.17 -30.76 -1.82
C SER A 97 -7.70 -31.22 -1.73
N ALA A 98 -7.04 -30.75 -0.65
CA ALA A 98 -6.03 -31.45 0.16
C ALA A 98 -4.65 -30.76 0.30
N GLN A 99 -4.43 -30.35 1.57
CA GLN A 99 -3.17 -30.18 2.31
C GLN A 99 -2.21 -29.02 1.96
N PRO A 100 -1.77 -28.24 2.98
CA PRO A 100 -0.85 -27.12 2.78
C PRO A 100 0.59 -27.61 2.53
N GLN A 101 1.12 -27.31 1.35
CA GLN A 101 2.55 -27.35 1.10
C GLN A 101 3.22 -26.19 1.84
N VAL A 102 4.12 -26.53 2.76
CA VAL A 102 4.93 -25.56 3.51
C VAL A 102 5.99 -24.99 2.57
N ASN A 103 5.68 -23.83 1.99
CA ASN A 103 6.67 -22.96 1.36
C ASN A 103 7.36 -22.15 2.46
N MET A 104 8.68 -22.30 2.60
CA MET A 104 9.52 -21.68 3.65
C MET A 104 9.60 -20.13 3.60
N ASN A 105 8.72 -19.45 2.86
CA ASN A 105 8.68 -17.99 2.75
C ASN A 105 7.28 -17.38 2.96
N ASP A 106 6.26 -18.19 3.27
CA ASP A 106 4.91 -17.68 3.45
C ASP A 106 4.60 -17.45 4.93
N LEU A 107 4.08 -16.25 5.24
CA LEU A 107 3.64 -15.88 6.59
C LEU A 107 2.63 -16.93 7.10
N PRO A 108 2.70 -17.33 8.38
CA PRO A 108 1.77 -18.33 8.91
C PRO A 108 0.34 -17.81 8.81
N THR A 109 -0.54 -18.62 8.22
CA THR A 109 -1.98 -18.35 8.05
C THR A 109 -2.82 -19.38 8.76
N LYS A 110 -4.01 -19.00 9.22
CA LYS A 110 -5.03 -19.88 9.77
C LYS A 110 -6.36 -19.71 9.06
N THR A 111 -7.14 -20.78 8.98
CA THR A 111 -8.49 -20.77 8.41
C THR A 111 -9.50 -20.37 9.48
N ILE A 112 -10.32 -19.37 9.18
CA ILE A 112 -11.40 -18.89 10.03
C ILE A 112 -12.73 -19.16 9.34
N THR A 113 -13.64 -19.83 10.05
CA THR A 113 -14.99 -20.07 9.56
C THR A 113 -15.89 -18.88 9.88
N ARG A 114 -16.49 -18.27 8.86
CA ARG A 114 -17.45 -17.16 8.98
C ARG A 114 -18.84 -17.59 8.53
N ARG A 115 -19.85 -16.94 9.10
CA ARG A 115 -21.25 -17.13 8.73
C ARG A 115 -21.84 -15.83 8.22
N TYR A 116 -22.40 -15.85 7.02
CA TYR A 116 -23.11 -14.71 6.45
C TYR A 116 -24.39 -15.18 5.77
N ARG A 117 -25.53 -14.58 6.14
CA ARG A 117 -26.86 -14.93 5.61
C ARG A 117 -27.15 -16.44 5.59
N GLY A 118 -26.76 -17.15 6.65
CA GLY A 118 -27.00 -18.59 6.78
C GLY A 118 -26.03 -19.49 5.99
N GLN A 119 -25.14 -18.91 5.18
CA GLN A 119 -24.05 -19.64 4.53
C GLN A 119 -22.77 -19.55 5.36
N VAL A 120 -22.04 -20.66 5.42
CA VAL A 120 -20.76 -20.77 6.12
C VAL A 120 -19.66 -20.79 5.07
N TYR A 121 -18.65 -19.93 5.22
CA TYR A 121 -17.48 -19.91 4.36
C TYR A 121 -16.20 -19.87 5.17
N GLU A 122 -15.12 -20.39 4.57
CA GLU A 122 -13.79 -20.42 5.15
C GLU A 122 -12.96 -19.29 4.57
N GLU A 123 -12.33 -18.51 5.44
CA GLU A 123 -11.44 -17.42 5.08
C GLU A 123 -10.05 -17.70 5.65
N THR A 124 -9.04 -17.76 4.79
CA THR A 124 -7.64 -17.90 5.21
C THR A 124 -7.11 -16.52 5.61
N VAL A 125 -6.79 -16.36 6.89
CA VAL A 125 -6.31 -15.09 7.46
C VAL A 125 -4.91 -15.29 8.04
N LEU A 126 -4.07 -14.25 8.02
CA LEU A 126 -2.77 -14.30 8.68
C LEU A 126 -2.90 -14.60 10.18
N ASP A 127 -2.07 -15.51 10.67
CA ASP A 127 -1.98 -15.83 12.08
C ASP A 127 -0.90 -14.99 12.77
N TRP A 128 -1.31 -13.80 13.22
CA TRP A 128 -0.42 -12.85 13.89
C TRP A 128 0.33 -13.45 15.10
N LEU A 129 -0.28 -14.40 15.82
CA LEU A 129 0.37 -15.08 16.95
C LEU A 129 1.56 -15.94 16.52
N ALA A 130 1.47 -16.58 15.36
CA ALA A 130 2.57 -17.36 14.80
C ALA A 130 3.64 -16.44 14.18
N VAL A 131 3.23 -15.29 13.59
CA VAL A 131 4.17 -14.27 13.09
C VAL A 131 5.04 -13.71 14.22
N GLU A 132 4.44 -13.41 15.38
CA GLU A 132 5.16 -12.86 16.53
C GLU A 132 6.23 -13.82 17.06
N LYS A 133 5.91 -15.12 17.15
CA LYS A 133 6.88 -16.16 17.55
C LYS A 133 8.08 -16.25 16.61
N ILE A 134 7.85 -16.20 15.29
CA ILE A 134 8.94 -16.21 14.29
C ILE A 134 9.82 -14.97 14.44
N SER A 135 9.24 -13.83 14.80
CA SER A 135 9.98 -12.59 15.05
C SER A 135 10.81 -12.64 16.33
N GLU A 136 10.39 -13.38 17.36
CA GLU A 136 11.18 -13.55 18.58
C GLU A 136 12.35 -14.51 18.38
N GLU A 137 12.14 -15.60 17.63
CA GLU A 137 13.17 -16.61 17.36
C GLU A 137 14.28 -16.08 16.44
N ASN A 138 13.97 -15.12 15.57
CA ASN A 138 14.94 -14.47 14.67
C ASN A 138 15.61 -13.21 15.25
N LYS A 139 15.47 -12.93 16.56
CA LYS A 139 16.18 -11.79 17.16
C LYS A 139 17.71 -12.05 17.06
N PRO A 140 18.48 -11.16 16.42
CA PRO A 140 19.92 -11.33 16.33
C PRO A 140 20.52 -11.17 17.74
N ARG A 141 21.05 -12.26 18.29
CA ARG A 141 21.77 -12.27 19.56
C ARG A 141 22.92 -11.27 19.54
N ARG A 142 22.94 -10.35 20.50
CA ARG A 142 24.00 -9.35 20.60
C ARG A 142 25.16 -9.92 21.39
N LYS A 143 26.37 -9.84 20.83
CA LYS A 143 27.60 -10.23 21.54
C LYS A 143 28.19 -9.02 22.23
N TYR A 144 28.22 -9.03 23.56
CA TYR A 144 28.93 -8.01 24.34
C TYR A 144 30.02 -8.67 25.18
N ARG A 145 31.25 -8.19 25.03
CA ARG A 145 32.39 -8.58 25.86
C ARG A 145 32.63 -10.10 25.91
N GLY A 146 32.40 -10.79 24.79
CA GLY A 146 32.65 -12.24 24.64
C GLY A 146 31.45 -13.13 24.96
N GLN A 147 30.37 -12.60 25.54
CA GLN A 147 29.15 -13.38 25.85
C GLN A 147 27.97 -12.94 24.97
N TYR A 148 27.09 -13.90 24.64
CA TYR A 148 25.83 -13.64 23.95
C TYR A 148 24.79 -13.21 24.98
N ILE A 149 24.10 -12.12 24.69
CA ILE A 149 23.02 -11.56 25.52
C ILE A 149 21.75 -11.53 24.65
N ASP A 150 20.64 -11.95 25.26
CA ASP A 150 19.28 -11.94 24.69
C ASP A 150 18.56 -10.62 24.95
#